data_AF-A0A967YDH2-F1
#
_entry.id   AF-A0A967YDH2-F1
#
_cell.length_a   1.000
_cell.length_b   1.000
_cell.length_c   1.000
_cell.angle_alpha   90.00
_cell.angle_beta   90.00
_cell.angle_gamma   90.00
#
_symmetry.space_group_name_H-M   'P 1'
#
loop_
_entity.id
_entity.type
_entity.pdbx_description
1 polymer ?
#
loop_
_entity_poly.entity_id
_entity_poly.type
_entity_poly.pdbx_seq_one_letter_code
_entity_poly.pdbx_strand_id
1 'polypeptide(L)'
;MFPEIAIEQAVRTILSGPACGPAAAAYLASPFDLENLITIDMGGTSLDVCMIKDGEPCTALETAVAGVYHLKLPLIDVHTIGAGGGSIAWLDKMNVLHVGPQSAGADPGPVCYGKGGTEPTSTDADLVLGYLNPEYFLGGEMSVDVELARKAIKEKIADPLGMDVVEAARSIRKVIDHSMSDAISQVSVERGEDPRKYTLVAAGGAGPVHVADLAKPLGISQILISRTSSIFCALGSIIADLRHDLVRSVVAKTNQVNADSLNNAFGKMKTEGDAYLEREGIVPND
;
A
#
# COMPACT_ATOMS: atom_id res chain seq x y z
N MET A 1 -13.34 8.89 13.63
CA MET A 1 -13.49 10.35 13.49
C MET A 1 -14.88 10.65 12.94
N PHE A 2 -15.64 11.47 13.63
CA PHE A 2 -16.98 11.90 13.20
C PHE A 2 -16.92 12.87 12.01
N PRO A 3 -17.96 12.94 11.16
CA PRO A 3 -17.97 13.76 9.95
C PRO A 3 -17.60 15.23 10.19
N GLU A 4 -18.06 15.83 11.28
CA GLU A 4 -17.82 17.23 11.63
C GLU A 4 -16.32 17.48 11.88
N ILE A 5 -15.66 16.56 12.59
CA ILE A 5 -14.22 16.66 12.87
C ILE A 5 -13.41 16.40 11.59
N ALA A 6 -13.87 15.48 10.72
CA ALA A 6 -13.24 15.24 9.43
C ALA A 6 -13.30 16.48 8.51
N ILE A 7 -14.38 17.26 8.59
CA ILE A 7 -14.50 18.54 7.87
C ILE A 7 -13.54 19.59 8.45
N GLU A 8 -13.47 19.72 9.78
CA GLU A 8 -12.55 20.64 10.46
C GLU A 8 -11.07 20.28 10.22
N GLN A 9 -10.77 18.99 10.09
CA GLN A 9 -9.42 18.45 10.01
C GLN A 9 -9.18 17.63 8.73
N ALA A 10 -9.66 18.12 7.59
CA ALA A 10 -9.60 17.40 6.31
C ALA A 10 -8.19 16.89 5.94
N VAL A 11 -7.14 17.58 6.35
CA VAL A 11 -5.74 17.13 6.14
C VAL A 11 -5.44 15.75 6.74
N ARG A 12 -6.14 15.34 7.81
CA ARG A 12 -5.96 14.03 8.47
C ARG A 12 -6.61 12.88 7.70
N THR A 13 -7.40 13.15 6.66
CA THR A 13 -8.03 12.11 5.84
C THR A 13 -7.19 11.73 4.62
N ILE A 14 -6.09 12.44 4.37
CA ILE A 14 -5.11 12.11 3.33
C ILE A 14 -4.51 10.74 3.65
N LEU A 15 -4.49 9.85 2.64
CA LEU A 15 -4.01 8.46 2.77
C LEU A 15 -4.75 7.61 3.82
N SER A 16 -5.97 8.00 4.21
CA SER A 16 -6.77 7.29 5.21
C SER A 16 -7.07 5.82 4.84
N GLY A 17 -7.26 5.51 3.55
CA GLY A 17 -7.49 4.14 3.09
C GLY A 17 -6.31 3.22 3.43
N PRO A 18 -5.12 3.46 2.84
CA PRO A 18 -3.93 2.67 3.13
C PRO A 18 -3.53 2.66 4.61
N ALA A 19 -3.76 3.76 5.34
CA ALA A 19 -3.46 3.85 6.77
C ALA A 19 -4.22 2.83 7.64
N CYS A 20 -5.36 2.31 7.17
CA CYS A 20 -6.10 1.26 7.87
C CYS A 20 -5.52 -0.15 7.65
N GLY A 21 -4.79 -0.38 6.56
CA GLY A 21 -4.22 -1.70 6.23
C GLY A 21 -3.34 -2.27 7.33
N PRO A 22 -2.38 -1.51 7.90
CA PRO A 22 -1.51 -1.99 8.96
C PRO A 22 -2.23 -2.48 10.22
N ALA A 23 -3.33 -1.82 10.59
CA ALA A 23 -4.15 -2.27 11.72
C ALA A 23 -4.80 -3.64 11.46
N ALA A 24 -5.31 -3.86 10.24
CA ALA A 24 -5.83 -5.18 9.84
C ALA A 24 -4.74 -6.25 9.87
N ALA A 25 -3.53 -5.92 9.42
CA ALA A 25 -2.40 -6.85 9.44
C ALA A 25 -2.01 -7.23 10.86
N ALA A 26 -1.84 -6.27 11.77
CA ALA A 26 -1.56 -6.54 13.17
C ALA A 26 -2.63 -7.43 13.82
N TYR A 27 -3.91 -7.12 13.58
CA TYR A 27 -5.03 -7.92 14.08
C TYR A 27 -5.01 -9.37 13.55
N LEU A 28 -4.82 -9.57 12.25
CA LEU A 28 -4.82 -10.90 11.64
C LEU A 28 -3.57 -11.72 11.98
N ALA A 29 -2.47 -11.05 12.28
CA ALA A 29 -1.21 -11.65 12.65
C ALA A 29 -1.14 -12.05 14.13
N SER A 30 -1.92 -11.40 15.00
CA SER A 30 -1.94 -11.63 16.45
C SER A 30 -2.15 -13.10 16.85
N PRO A 31 -3.09 -13.88 16.26
CA PRO A 31 -3.25 -15.30 16.60
C PRO A 31 -2.06 -16.20 16.26
N PHE A 32 -1.10 -15.70 15.49
CA PHE A 32 0.11 -16.40 15.07
C PHE A 32 1.36 -15.91 15.81
N ASP A 33 1.21 -15.01 16.79
CA ASP A 33 2.31 -14.37 17.52
C ASP A 33 3.33 -13.67 16.57
N LEU A 34 2.81 -13.07 15.48
CA LEU A 34 3.61 -12.37 14.49
C LEU A 34 3.52 -10.85 14.70
N GLU A 35 4.60 -10.27 15.22
CA GLU A 35 4.64 -8.85 15.61
C GLU A 35 5.42 -7.96 14.63
N ASN A 36 6.30 -8.55 13.82
CA ASN A 36 7.12 -7.84 12.84
C ASN A 36 6.62 -8.15 11.43
N LEU A 37 5.90 -7.20 10.84
CA LEU A 37 5.19 -7.37 9.57
C LEU A 37 5.56 -6.27 8.58
N ILE A 38 5.61 -6.63 7.30
CA ILE A 38 5.59 -5.67 6.20
C ILE A 38 4.30 -5.92 5.45
N THR A 39 3.44 -4.91 5.34
CA THR A 39 2.22 -5.01 4.54
C THR A 39 2.47 -4.49 3.14
N ILE A 40 1.90 -5.18 2.16
CA ILE A 40 1.78 -4.69 0.80
C ILE A 40 0.30 -4.64 0.40
N ASP A 41 -0.21 -3.50 -0.01
CA ASP A 41 -1.55 -3.37 -0.62
C ASP A 41 -1.39 -2.97 -2.08
N MET A 42 -1.56 -3.95 -2.98
CA MET A 42 -1.45 -3.71 -4.41
C MET A 42 -2.83 -3.68 -5.05
N GLY A 43 -3.19 -2.51 -5.56
CA GLY A 43 -4.41 -2.27 -6.33
C GLY A 43 -4.17 -2.26 -7.84
N GLY A 44 -5.08 -1.59 -8.56
CA GLY A 44 -4.95 -1.38 -10.00
C GLY A 44 -3.95 -0.28 -10.39
N THR A 45 -3.63 0.63 -9.49
CA THR A 45 -2.83 1.84 -9.82
C THR A 45 -1.51 1.92 -9.06
N SER A 46 -1.50 1.44 -7.83
CA SER A 46 -0.44 1.68 -6.87
C SER A 46 -0.24 0.50 -5.94
N LEU A 47 0.91 0.54 -5.28
CA LEU A 47 1.31 -0.33 -4.19
C LEU A 47 1.56 0.55 -2.98
N ASP A 48 0.91 0.22 -1.86
CA ASP A 48 1.18 0.82 -0.57
C ASP A 48 1.96 -0.15 0.31
N VAL A 49 3.09 0.30 0.85
CA VAL A 49 3.95 -0.48 1.73
C VAL A 49 3.98 0.16 3.10
N CYS A 50 3.74 -0.62 4.14
CA CYS A 50 3.86 -0.18 5.53
C CYS A 50 4.61 -1.21 6.35
N MET A 51 5.23 -0.77 7.44
CA MET A 51 5.90 -1.63 8.39
C MET A 51 5.22 -1.60 9.75
N ILE A 52 5.10 -2.76 10.37
CA ILE A 52 4.62 -2.96 11.73
C ILE A 52 5.77 -3.59 12.50
N LYS A 53 6.10 -3.00 13.65
CA LYS A 53 7.22 -3.43 14.48
C LYS A 53 6.70 -3.61 15.90
N ASP A 54 7.06 -4.72 16.52
CA ASP A 54 6.64 -5.05 17.89
C ASP A 54 5.09 -4.95 18.05
N GLY A 55 4.35 -5.35 17.01
CA GLY A 55 2.87 -5.34 16.98
C GLY A 55 2.24 -4.01 16.62
N GLU A 56 3.01 -2.92 16.53
CA GLU A 56 2.51 -1.57 16.33
C GLU A 56 2.86 -1.03 14.93
N PRO A 57 1.89 -0.46 14.18
CA PRO A 57 2.15 0.23 12.94
C PRO A 57 3.18 1.36 13.11
N CYS A 58 4.20 1.39 12.24
CA CYS A 58 5.17 2.48 12.23
C CYS A 58 4.48 3.80 11.88
N THR A 59 4.81 4.85 12.63
CA THR A 59 4.32 6.21 12.39
C THR A 59 5.44 7.12 11.91
N ALA A 60 5.05 8.23 11.27
CA ALA A 60 5.92 9.32 10.88
C ALA A 60 5.33 10.66 11.37
N LEU A 61 6.19 11.59 11.76
CA LEU A 61 5.81 12.97 12.15
C LEU A 61 5.81 13.95 10.96
N GLU A 62 6.37 13.52 9.84
CA GLU A 62 6.35 14.24 8.59
C GLU A 62 6.18 13.26 7.42
N THR A 63 5.49 13.72 6.38
CA THR A 63 5.35 12.98 5.12
C THR A 63 5.37 13.96 3.94
N ALA A 64 5.62 13.45 2.74
CA ALA A 64 5.54 14.20 1.50
C ALA A 64 4.46 13.60 0.61
N VAL A 65 3.37 14.33 0.38
CA VAL A 65 2.32 13.92 -0.55
C VAL A 65 2.76 14.29 -1.98
N ALA A 66 2.81 13.27 -2.84
CA ALA A 66 3.28 13.40 -4.23
C ALA A 66 4.70 14.00 -4.37
N GLY A 67 5.52 13.91 -3.31
CA GLY A 67 6.87 14.49 -3.28
C GLY A 67 6.92 16.02 -3.29
N VAL A 68 5.77 16.71 -3.19
CA VAL A 68 5.67 18.18 -3.29
C VAL A 68 5.14 18.80 -2.00
N TYR A 69 4.12 18.20 -1.39
CA TYR A 69 3.46 18.77 -0.23
C TYR A 69 3.95 18.10 1.05
N HIS A 70 4.78 18.82 1.80
CA HIS A 70 5.28 18.35 3.09
C HIS A 70 4.26 18.65 4.20
N LEU A 71 3.78 17.59 4.84
CA LEU A 71 2.86 17.66 5.98
C LEU A 71 3.63 17.35 7.27
N LYS A 72 3.41 18.13 8.32
CA LYS A 72 3.99 17.92 9.65
C LYS A 72 2.91 17.54 10.65
N LEU A 73 2.40 16.33 10.51
CA LEU A 73 1.37 15.73 11.35
C LEU A 73 1.82 14.31 11.68
N PRO A 74 1.42 13.72 12.81
CA PRO A 74 1.53 12.28 13.02
C PRO A 74 0.62 11.54 12.04
N LEU A 75 1.18 10.59 11.30
CA LEU A 75 0.43 9.65 10.47
C LEU A 75 1.08 8.27 10.49
N ILE A 76 0.32 7.26 10.08
CA ILE A 76 0.87 5.96 9.72
C ILE A 76 1.85 6.16 8.56
N ASP A 77 3.05 5.58 8.67
CA ASP A 77 4.04 5.69 7.62
C ASP A 77 3.72 4.76 6.46
N VAL A 78 3.02 5.32 5.47
CA VAL A 78 2.66 4.63 4.23
C VAL A 78 3.59 5.10 3.13
N HIS A 79 4.30 4.15 2.52
CA HIS A 79 5.10 4.41 1.33
C HIS A 79 4.36 3.92 0.08
N THR A 80 3.94 4.86 -0.76
CA THR A 80 3.18 4.57 -1.98
C THR A 80 4.07 4.67 -3.21
N ILE A 81 4.07 3.65 -4.07
CA ILE A 81 4.67 3.70 -5.41
C ILE A 81 3.62 3.47 -6.51
N GLY A 82 3.90 3.99 -7.71
CA GLY A 82 3.07 3.84 -8.90
C GLY A 82 3.22 2.45 -9.56
N ALA A 83 2.98 1.39 -8.81
CA ALA A 83 3.06 0.00 -9.25
C ALA A 83 1.78 -0.75 -8.90
N GLY A 84 0.98 -1.13 -9.89
CA GLY A 84 -0.28 -1.84 -9.68
C GLY A 84 -0.61 -2.72 -10.88
N GLY A 85 -1.79 -3.37 -10.83
CA GLY A 85 -2.25 -4.25 -11.91
C GLY A 85 -2.39 -3.52 -13.26
N GLY A 86 -2.81 -2.25 -13.24
CA GLY A 86 -2.92 -1.40 -14.42
C GLY A 86 -1.65 -0.68 -14.82
N SER A 87 -0.49 -0.92 -14.18
CA SER A 87 0.77 -0.30 -14.59
C SER A 87 1.09 -0.68 -16.04
N ILE A 88 1.31 0.33 -16.89
CA ILE A 88 1.48 0.17 -18.32
C ILE A 88 2.91 -0.30 -18.62
N ALA A 89 3.05 -1.35 -19.42
CA ALA A 89 4.30 -1.80 -20.00
C ALA A 89 4.60 -1.04 -21.30
N TRP A 90 5.80 -0.46 -21.41
CA TRP A 90 6.21 0.32 -22.56
C TRP A 90 7.71 0.20 -22.83
N LEU A 91 8.11 0.50 -24.06
CA LEU A 91 9.50 0.53 -24.48
C LEU A 91 9.97 1.97 -24.66
N ASP A 92 11.14 2.29 -24.12
CA ASP A 92 11.76 3.59 -24.38
C ASP A 92 12.42 3.66 -25.77
N LYS A 93 13.05 4.80 -26.08
CA LYS A 93 13.72 5.02 -27.37
C LYS A 93 14.89 4.07 -27.64
N MET A 94 15.36 3.36 -26.62
CA MET A 94 16.45 2.38 -26.69
C MET A 94 15.93 0.94 -26.59
N ASN A 95 14.61 0.73 -26.69
CA ASN A 95 13.94 -0.56 -26.50
C ASN A 95 14.17 -1.19 -25.11
N VAL A 96 14.37 -0.38 -24.08
CA VAL A 96 14.36 -0.87 -22.70
C VAL A 96 12.90 -0.99 -22.23
N LEU A 97 12.55 -2.14 -21.66
CA LEU A 97 11.24 -2.40 -21.08
C LEU A 97 11.09 -1.69 -19.73
N HIS A 98 10.05 -0.87 -19.64
CA HIS A 98 9.60 -0.22 -18.42
C HIS A 98 8.17 -0.65 -18.10
N VAL A 99 7.80 -0.67 -16.82
CA VAL A 99 6.42 -0.91 -16.37
C VAL A 99 6.05 0.14 -15.34
N GLY A 100 5.04 0.94 -15.63
CA GLY A 100 4.73 2.16 -14.88
C GLY A 100 5.70 3.32 -15.21
N PRO A 101 5.60 4.45 -14.47
CA PRO A 101 4.62 4.73 -13.40
C PRO A 101 3.21 5.04 -13.94
N GLN A 102 3.03 5.15 -15.26
CA GLN A 102 1.72 5.35 -15.87
C GLN A 102 0.81 4.14 -15.60
N SER A 103 -0.46 4.41 -15.33
CA SER A 103 -1.47 3.38 -15.09
C SER A 103 -2.63 3.55 -16.07
N ALA A 104 -3.19 2.42 -16.52
CA ALA A 104 -4.43 2.35 -17.29
C ALA A 104 -5.68 2.59 -16.42
N GLY A 105 -5.51 2.67 -15.09
CA GLY A 105 -6.61 2.85 -14.14
C GLY A 105 -7.65 1.72 -14.22
N ALA A 106 -8.90 2.05 -13.91
CA ALA A 106 -10.04 1.13 -14.06
C ALA A 106 -10.84 1.39 -15.36
N ASP A 107 -10.69 2.58 -15.95
CA ASP A 107 -11.35 3.03 -17.17
C ASP A 107 -10.36 3.86 -18.01
N PRO A 108 -9.89 3.38 -19.18
CA PRO A 108 -10.35 2.17 -19.87
C PRO A 108 -9.82 0.87 -19.24
N GLY A 109 -8.82 0.95 -18.37
CA GLY A 109 -8.22 -0.21 -17.70
C GLY A 109 -7.33 -1.09 -18.59
N PRO A 110 -6.83 -2.22 -18.03
CA PRO A 110 -6.12 -3.27 -18.77
C PRO A 110 -6.78 -3.66 -20.10
N VAL A 111 -5.97 -4.07 -21.08
CA VAL A 111 -6.46 -4.42 -22.42
C VAL A 111 -7.44 -5.60 -22.34
N CYS A 112 -7.15 -6.57 -21.47
CA CYS A 112 -7.98 -7.74 -21.22
C CYS A 112 -9.39 -7.41 -20.72
N TYR A 113 -9.65 -6.18 -20.25
CA TYR A 113 -10.98 -5.76 -19.83
C TYR A 113 -11.91 -5.50 -21.02
N GLY A 114 -11.37 -5.33 -22.24
CA GLY A 114 -12.17 -5.09 -23.45
C GLY A 114 -12.89 -3.74 -23.47
N LYS A 115 -12.49 -2.78 -22.62
CA LYS A 115 -13.13 -1.46 -22.46
C LYS A 115 -12.43 -0.33 -23.23
N GLY A 116 -11.62 -0.67 -24.24
CA GLY A 116 -10.91 0.30 -25.08
C GLY A 116 -9.48 0.60 -24.65
N GLY A 117 -8.93 -0.11 -23.67
CA GLY A 117 -7.51 -0.05 -23.33
C GLY A 117 -6.65 -0.60 -24.47
N THR A 118 -5.55 0.08 -24.80
CA THR A 118 -4.68 -0.30 -25.93
C THR A 118 -3.24 -0.60 -25.55
N GLU A 119 -2.83 -0.21 -24.35
CA GLU A 119 -1.45 -0.41 -23.86
C GLU A 119 -1.42 -1.59 -22.88
N PRO A 120 -0.52 -2.57 -23.06
CA PRO A 120 -0.45 -3.74 -22.19
C PRO A 120 -0.10 -3.36 -20.76
N THR A 121 -0.65 -4.08 -19.79
CA THR A 121 -0.48 -3.82 -18.35
C THR A 121 0.06 -5.02 -17.58
N SER A 122 0.38 -4.84 -16.30
CA SER A 122 0.74 -5.95 -15.39
C SER A 122 -0.36 -7.02 -15.33
N THR A 123 -1.63 -6.63 -15.23
CA THR A 123 -2.79 -7.56 -15.23
C THR A 123 -2.90 -8.33 -16.55
N ASP A 124 -2.59 -7.69 -17.69
CA ASP A 124 -2.55 -8.38 -18.99
C ASP A 124 -1.46 -9.47 -18.98
N ALA A 125 -0.28 -9.16 -18.44
CA ALA A 125 0.81 -10.12 -18.32
C ALA A 125 0.44 -11.29 -17.38
N ASP A 126 -0.15 -11.00 -16.23
CA ASP A 126 -0.58 -12.03 -15.27
C ASP A 126 -1.66 -12.95 -15.85
N LEU A 127 -2.58 -12.40 -16.64
CA LEU A 127 -3.59 -13.16 -17.35
C LEU A 127 -2.96 -14.07 -18.42
N VAL A 128 -2.03 -13.56 -19.23
CA VAL A 128 -1.32 -14.35 -20.25
C VAL A 128 -0.47 -15.46 -19.64
N LEU A 129 0.13 -15.21 -18.46
CA LEU A 129 0.90 -16.20 -17.72
C LEU A 129 0.04 -17.25 -17.00
N GLY A 130 -1.29 -17.04 -16.94
CA GLY A 130 -2.24 -17.96 -16.31
C GLY A 130 -2.34 -17.83 -14.80
N TYR A 131 -1.89 -16.72 -14.21
CA TYR A 131 -2.07 -16.44 -12.78
C TYR A 131 -3.52 -16.04 -12.44
N LEU A 132 -4.23 -15.48 -13.41
CA LEU A 132 -5.63 -15.06 -13.27
C LEU A 132 -6.54 -16.03 -14.05
N ASN A 133 -7.66 -16.42 -13.44
CA ASN A 133 -8.68 -17.21 -14.11
C ASN A 133 -9.61 -16.28 -14.93
N PRO A 134 -9.62 -16.38 -16.28
CA PRO A 134 -10.43 -15.51 -17.12
C PRO A 134 -11.95 -15.67 -16.92
N GLU A 135 -12.40 -16.84 -16.47
CA GLU A 135 -13.82 -17.15 -16.28
C GLU A 135 -14.35 -16.76 -14.89
N TYR A 136 -13.47 -16.39 -13.96
CA TYR A 136 -13.81 -16.10 -12.57
C TYR A 136 -13.28 -14.76 -12.07
N PHE A 137 -12.96 -13.85 -12.99
CA PHE A 137 -12.51 -12.51 -12.63
C PHE A 137 -13.65 -11.73 -11.96
N LEU A 138 -13.34 -11.03 -10.87
CA LEU A 138 -14.32 -10.36 -10.00
C LEU A 138 -15.47 -11.30 -9.56
N GLY A 139 -15.15 -12.55 -9.19
CA GLY A 139 -16.16 -13.54 -8.79
C GLY A 139 -17.03 -14.05 -9.93
N GLY A 140 -16.63 -13.83 -11.19
CA GLY A 140 -17.37 -14.20 -12.40
C GLY A 140 -18.29 -13.09 -12.92
N GLU A 141 -18.32 -11.92 -12.27
CA GLU A 141 -19.12 -10.77 -12.75
C GLU A 141 -18.51 -10.08 -13.96
N MET A 142 -17.22 -10.31 -14.22
CA MET A 142 -16.50 -9.70 -15.33
C MET A 142 -15.75 -10.76 -16.12
N SER A 143 -16.03 -10.87 -17.41
CA SER A 143 -15.22 -11.66 -18.34
C SER A 143 -14.00 -10.86 -18.78
N VAL A 144 -12.83 -11.49 -18.76
CA VAL A 144 -11.59 -10.90 -19.31
C VAL A 144 -11.11 -11.71 -20.51
N ASP A 145 -10.55 -11.03 -21.50
CA ASP A 145 -10.12 -11.61 -22.76
C ASP A 145 -8.59 -11.79 -22.81
N VAL A 146 -8.15 -13.04 -22.75
CA VAL A 146 -6.73 -13.42 -22.80
C VAL A 146 -6.13 -13.09 -24.17
N GLU A 147 -6.88 -13.23 -25.26
CA GLU A 147 -6.36 -13.00 -26.61
C GLU A 147 -6.14 -11.51 -26.88
N LEU A 148 -6.98 -10.64 -26.31
CA LEU A 148 -6.73 -9.19 -26.34
C LEU A 148 -5.42 -8.83 -25.63
N ALA A 149 -5.16 -9.40 -24.45
CA ALA A 149 -3.90 -9.22 -23.73
C ALA A 149 -2.70 -9.77 -24.53
N ARG A 150 -2.81 -10.99 -25.07
CA ARG A 150 -1.76 -11.61 -25.89
C ARG A 150 -1.42 -10.74 -27.10
N LYS A 151 -2.43 -10.22 -27.80
CA LYS A 151 -2.24 -9.37 -28.96
C LYS A 151 -1.52 -8.06 -28.60
N ALA A 152 -1.95 -7.38 -27.55
CA ALA A 152 -1.31 -6.13 -27.13
C ALA A 152 0.14 -6.34 -26.68
N ILE A 153 0.40 -7.37 -25.86
CA ILE A 153 1.77 -7.72 -25.45
C ILE A 153 2.62 -8.07 -26.66
N LYS A 154 2.08 -8.84 -27.62
CA LYS A 154 2.78 -9.20 -28.85
C LYS A 154 3.20 -7.97 -29.64
N GLU A 155 2.25 -7.12 -29.98
CA GLU A 155 2.46 -5.97 -30.88
C GLU A 155 3.36 -4.90 -30.25
N LYS A 156 3.20 -4.66 -28.94
CA LYS A 156 3.86 -3.53 -28.25
C LYS A 156 5.18 -3.88 -27.60
N ILE A 157 5.36 -5.14 -27.18
CA ILE A 157 6.52 -5.55 -26.38
C ILE A 157 7.27 -6.71 -27.04
N ALA A 158 6.58 -7.80 -27.39
CA ALA A 158 7.25 -9.02 -27.85
C ALA A 158 7.89 -8.85 -29.23
N ASP A 159 7.15 -8.33 -30.22
CA ASP A 159 7.64 -8.13 -31.59
C ASP A 159 8.81 -7.13 -31.65
N PRO A 160 8.77 -5.95 -30.98
CA PRO A 160 9.90 -5.03 -30.98
C PRO A 160 11.16 -5.58 -30.30
N LEU A 161 11.01 -6.46 -29.31
CA LEU A 161 12.14 -7.09 -28.60
C LEU A 161 12.60 -8.41 -29.24
N GLY A 162 11.86 -8.94 -30.21
CA GLY A 162 12.15 -10.25 -30.82
C GLY A 162 11.94 -11.43 -29.87
N MET A 163 10.96 -11.34 -28.98
CA MET A 163 10.65 -12.34 -27.93
C MET A 163 9.33 -13.06 -28.22
N ASP A 164 9.14 -14.23 -27.61
CA ASP A 164 7.81 -14.85 -27.55
C ASP A 164 6.86 -14.07 -26.62
N VAL A 165 5.56 -14.13 -26.87
CA VAL A 165 4.53 -13.42 -26.08
C VAL A 165 4.56 -13.81 -24.60
N VAL A 166 4.76 -15.10 -24.29
CA VAL A 166 4.83 -15.58 -22.89
C VAL A 166 6.13 -15.09 -22.24
N GLU A 167 7.21 -15.02 -23.01
CA GLU A 167 8.49 -14.48 -22.52
C GLU A 167 8.39 -12.99 -22.23
N ALA A 168 7.75 -12.22 -23.13
CA ALA A 168 7.47 -10.80 -22.93
C ALA A 168 6.58 -10.56 -21.70
N ALA A 169 5.50 -11.33 -21.53
CA ALA A 169 4.63 -11.26 -20.36
C ALA A 169 5.42 -11.54 -19.06
N ARG A 170 6.29 -12.56 -19.07
CA ARG A 170 7.17 -12.85 -17.93
C ARG A 170 8.13 -11.69 -17.63
N SER A 171 8.65 -11.01 -18.66
CA SER A 171 9.51 -9.84 -18.49
C SER A 171 8.77 -8.66 -17.89
N ILE A 172 7.52 -8.40 -18.32
CA ILE A 172 6.66 -7.36 -17.72
C ILE A 172 6.50 -7.62 -16.22
N ARG A 173 6.09 -8.84 -15.85
CA ARG A 173 5.92 -9.23 -14.44
C ARG A 173 7.22 -9.06 -13.64
N LYS A 174 8.36 -9.53 -14.18
CA LYS A 174 9.66 -9.37 -13.51
C LYS A 174 10.03 -7.92 -13.25
N VAL A 175 9.78 -7.02 -14.20
CA VAL A 175 10.12 -5.59 -14.07
C VAL A 175 9.26 -4.94 -12.98
N ILE A 176 7.95 -5.18 -12.97
CA ILE A 176 7.07 -4.62 -11.94
C ILE A 176 7.39 -5.21 -10.55
N ASP A 177 7.61 -6.52 -10.45
CA ASP A 177 7.95 -7.19 -9.19
C ASP A 177 9.29 -6.70 -8.61
N HIS A 178 10.27 -6.41 -9.47
CA HIS A 178 11.53 -5.85 -9.02
C HIS A 178 11.35 -4.45 -8.44
N SER A 179 10.60 -3.57 -9.11
CA SER A 179 10.26 -2.22 -8.62
C SER A 179 9.55 -2.27 -7.26
N MET A 180 8.59 -3.19 -7.11
CA MET A 180 7.86 -3.40 -5.86
C MET A 180 8.77 -3.96 -4.75
N SER A 181 9.68 -4.87 -5.08
CA SER A 181 10.68 -5.40 -4.13
C SER A 181 11.64 -4.31 -3.64
N ASP A 182 12.06 -3.42 -4.53
CA ASP A 182 12.93 -2.29 -4.19
C ASP A 182 12.21 -1.33 -3.24
N ALA A 183 10.92 -1.05 -3.44
CA ALA A 183 10.13 -0.23 -2.51
C ALA A 183 9.99 -0.87 -1.13
N ILE A 184 9.77 -2.20 -1.06
CA ILE A 184 9.75 -2.91 0.22
C ILE A 184 11.11 -2.84 0.92
N SER A 185 12.19 -3.03 0.16
CA SER A 185 13.56 -2.90 0.66
C SER A 185 13.83 -1.49 1.19
N GLN A 186 13.35 -0.46 0.48
CA GLN A 186 13.50 0.93 0.90
C GLN A 186 12.84 1.18 2.27
N VAL A 187 11.57 0.78 2.43
CA VAL A 187 10.81 1.00 3.68
C VAL A 187 11.43 0.30 4.88
N SER A 188 12.08 -0.84 4.68
CA SER A 188 12.70 -1.62 5.76
C SER A 188 14.15 -1.19 6.03
N VAL A 189 15.00 -1.16 5.00
CA VAL A 189 16.44 -0.90 5.11
C VAL A 189 16.74 0.54 5.51
N GLU A 190 15.98 1.54 5.04
CA GLU A 190 16.18 2.94 5.46
C GLU A 190 15.94 3.13 6.97
N ARG A 191 15.14 2.25 7.57
CA ARG A 191 14.87 2.22 9.02
C ARG A 191 15.84 1.33 9.79
N GLY A 192 16.83 0.73 9.12
CA GLY A 192 17.83 -0.16 9.72
C GLY A 192 17.29 -1.56 10.05
N GLU A 193 16.15 -1.94 9.48
CA GLU A 193 15.52 -3.24 9.70
C GLU A 193 15.99 -4.28 8.68
N ASP A 194 16.00 -5.55 9.09
CA ASP A 194 16.33 -6.68 8.23
C ASP A 194 15.04 -7.35 7.73
N PRO A 195 14.66 -7.22 6.44
CA PRO A 195 13.41 -7.75 5.91
C PRO A 195 13.21 -9.24 6.21
N ARG A 196 14.29 -10.03 6.30
CA ARG A 196 14.24 -11.48 6.54
C ARG A 196 13.62 -11.86 7.88
N LYS A 197 13.55 -10.90 8.82
CA LYS A 197 12.94 -11.07 10.15
C LYS A 197 11.44 -10.73 10.17
N TYR A 198 10.90 -10.29 9.04
CA TYR A 198 9.52 -9.85 8.93
C TYR A 198 8.68 -10.87 8.17
N THR A 199 7.39 -10.92 8.50
CA THR A 199 6.37 -11.59 7.66
C THR A 199 5.84 -10.61 6.62
N LEU A 200 5.78 -11.02 5.36
CA LEU A 200 5.15 -10.22 4.31
C LEU A 200 3.64 -10.51 4.27
N VAL A 201 2.83 -9.48 4.51
CA VAL A 201 1.37 -9.58 4.54
C VAL A 201 0.81 -9.01 3.24
N ALA A 202 0.13 -9.85 2.47
CA ALA A 202 -0.46 -9.45 1.19
C ALA A 202 -1.90 -8.95 1.35
N ALA A 203 -2.12 -7.73 0.87
CA ALA A 203 -3.40 -7.05 0.78
C ALA A 203 -3.65 -6.57 -0.67
N GLY A 204 -4.85 -6.06 -0.91
CA GLY A 204 -5.31 -5.65 -2.23
C GLY A 204 -5.77 -6.81 -3.09
N GLY A 205 -6.22 -6.46 -4.30
CA GLY A 205 -6.65 -7.43 -5.30
C GLY A 205 -5.48 -8.11 -6.02
N ALA A 206 -4.39 -7.37 -6.25
CA ALA A 206 -3.22 -7.87 -6.97
C ALA A 206 -2.11 -8.36 -6.03
N GLY A 207 -2.06 -7.91 -4.78
CA GLY A 207 -0.96 -8.24 -3.86
C GLY A 207 -0.70 -9.74 -3.73
N PRO A 208 -1.72 -10.58 -3.46
CA PRO A 208 -1.55 -12.04 -3.39
C PRO A 208 -1.03 -12.68 -4.68
N VAL A 209 -1.28 -12.06 -5.83
CA VAL A 209 -0.81 -12.56 -7.14
C VAL A 209 0.70 -12.39 -7.28
N HIS A 210 1.29 -11.36 -6.65
CA HIS A 210 2.71 -11.02 -6.77
C HIS A 210 3.56 -11.41 -5.55
N VAL A 211 2.96 -11.55 -4.37
CA VAL A 211 3.68 -11.61 -3.08
C VAL A 211 4.81 -12.64 -3.01
N ALA A 212 4.66 -13.80 -3.66
CA ALA A 212 5.69 -14.84 -3.66
C ALA A 212 6.97 -14.39 -4.39
N ASP A 213 6.81 -13.68 -5.51
CA ASP A 213 7.92 -13.15 -6.30
C ASP A 213 8.56 -11.93 -5.63
N LEU A 214 7.81 -11.22 -4.77
CA LEU A 214 8.31 -10.12 -3.94
C LEU A 214 9.10 -10.61 -2.72
N ALA A 215 8.62 -11.64 -2.03
CA ALA A 215 9.25 -12.16 -0.82
C ALA A 215 10.64 -12.77 -1.10
N LYS A 216 10.78 -13.47 -2.23
CA LYS A 216 11.97 -14.25 -2.57
C LYS A 216 13.28 -13.43 -2.66
N PRO A 217 13.38 -12.33 -3.43
CA PRO A 217 14.60 -11.53 -3.51
C PRO A 217 14.95 -10.85 -2.17
N LEU A 218 13.95 -10.60 -1.32
CA LEU A 218 14.13 -10.02 0.01
C LEU A 218 14.53 -11.05 1.08
N GLY A 219 14.53 -12.34 0.73
CA GLY A 219 14.79 -13.43 1.67
C GLY A 219 13.71 -13.59 2.75
N ILE A 220 12.51 -13.06 2.51
CA ILE A 220 11.38 -13.22 3.42
C ILE A 220 10.86 -14.64 3.31
N SER A 221 10.85 -15.35 4.43
CA SER A 221 10.50 -16.77 4.48
C SER A 221 9.03 -17.04 4.84
N GLN A 222 8.30 -16.02 5.30
CA GLN A 222 6.92 -16.14 5.74
C GLN A 222 6.03 -15.12 5.03
N ILE A 223 4.93 -15.62 4.48
CA ILE A 223 3.90 -14.82 3.82
C ILE A 223 2.57 -15.09 4.52
N LEU A 224 1.82 -14.03 4.82
CA LEU A 224 0.47 -14.10 5.34
C LEU A 224 -0.51 -13.52 4.30
N ILE A 225 -1.52 -14.31 3.92
CA ILE A 225 -2.56 -13.89 2.98
C ILE A 225 -3.91 -14.19 3.63
N SER A 226 -4.73 -13.16 3.82
CA SER A 226 -6.10 -13.32 4.30
C SER A 226 -7.08 -13.55 3.15
N ARG A 227 -8.18 -14.26 3.42
CA ARG A 227 -9.33 -14.32 2.51
C ARG A 227 -9.94 -12.95 2.22
N THR A 228 -9.71 -11.98 3.11
CA THR A 228 -10.18 -10.60 2.99
C THR A 228 -9.17 -9.67 2.35
N SER A 229 -8.12 -10.17 1.66
CA SER A 229 -7.05 -9.34 1.09
C SER A 229 -7.59 -8.22 0.17
N SER A 230 -8.60 -8.49 -0.64
CA SER A 230 -9.19 -7.50 -1.55
C SER A 230 -9.95 -6.37 -0.85
N ILE A 231 -10.34 -6.55 0.41
CA ILE A 231 -11.07 -5.58 1.23
C ILE A 231 -10.30 -5.22 2.51
N PHE A 232 -8.98 -5.40 2.49
CA PHE A 232 -8.12 -5.36 3.68
C PHE A 232 -8.16 -4.01 4.41
N CYS A 233 -8.10 -2.91 3.66
CA CYS A 233 -8.21 -1.57 4.24
C CYS A 233 -9.57 -1.34 4.91
N ALA A 234 -10.67 -1.84 4.32
CA ALA A 234 -11.99 -1.75 4.92
C ALA A 234 -12.11 -2.58 6.21
N LEU A 235 -11.51 -3.77 6.23
CA LEU A 235 -11.37 -4.57 7.46
C LEU A 235 -10.61 -3.79 8.54
N GLY A 236 -9.52 -3.13 8.16
CA GLY A 236 -8.74 -2.28 9.06
C GLY A 236 -9.56 -1.13 9.64
N SER A 237 -10.39 -0.48 8.82
CA SER A 237 -11.27 0.60 9.29
C SER A 237 -12.32 0.14 10.29
N ILE A 238 -12.77 -1.12 10.20
CA ILE A 238 -13.75 -1.70 11.14
C ILE A 238 -13.09 -2.07 12.48
N ILE A 239 -11.83 -2.51 12.45
CA ILE A 239 -11.09 -2.95 13.63
C ILE A 239 -10.41 -1.78 14.36
N ALA A 240 -10.10 -0.70 13.64
CA ALA A 240 -9.37 0.42 14.20
C ALA A 240 -10.10 1.10 15.36
N ASP A 241 -9.38 1.30 16.45
CA ASP A 241 -9.86 2.07 17.59
C ASP A 241 -10.02 3.55 17.26
N LEU A 242 -10.94 4.21 17.95
CA LEU A 242 -11.06 5.66 17.89
C LEU A 242 -9.87 6.31 18.61
N ARG A 243 -9.07 7.06 17.86
CA ARG A 243 -7.85 7.69 18.36
C ARG A 243 -7.70 9.13 17.85
N HIS A 244 -7.26 10.02 18.74
CA HIS A 244 -6.85 11.38 18.42
C HIS A 244 -5.40 11.64 18.83
N ASP A 245 -4.53 11.85 17.85
CA ASP A 245 -3.14 12.21 18.10
C ASP A 245 -2.96 13.73 18.15
N LEU A 246 -2.59 14.23 19.32
CA LEU A 246 -2.26 15.64 19.56
C LEU A 246 -0.75 15.81 19.70
N VAL A 247 -0.21 16.88 19.10
CA VAL A 247 1.21 17.24 19.22
C VAL A 247 1.35 18.71 19.62
N ARG A 248 2.27 18.98 20.55
CA ARG A 248 2.68 20.33 20.95
C ARG A 248 4.20 20.42 21.02
N SER A 249 4.76 21.42 20.35
CA SER A 249 6.18 21.73 20.43
C SER A 249 6.48 22.55 21.68
N VAL A 250 7.35 22.04 22.55
CA VAL A 250 7.89 22.79 23.70
C VAL A 250 9.39 23.00 23.47
N VAL A 251 9.79 24.26 23.30
CA VAL A 251 11.20 24.61 23.07
C VAL A 251 11.83 25.01 24.39
N ALA A 252 12.83 24.25 24.84
CA ALA A 252 13.61 24.53 26.02
C ALA A 252 15.03 23.99 25.85
N LYS A 253 16.01 24.55 26.58
CA LYS A 253 17.33 23.91 26.69
C LYS A 253 17.21 22.71 27.62
N THR A 254 17.88 21.61 27.29
CA THR A 254 17.80 20.35 28.07
C THR A 254 18.14 20.56 29.55
N ASN A 255 19.10 21.44 29.85
CA ASN A 255 19.51 21.79 31.21
C ASN A 255 18.63 22.86 31.90
N GLN A 256 17.59 23.35 31.22
CA GLN A 256 16.66 24.38 31.71
C GLN A 256 15.21 23.93 31.60
N VAL A 257 14.95 22.67 31.21
CA VAL A 257 13.59 22.17 31.08
C VAL A 257 13.00 22.00 32.48
N ASN A 258 11.83 22.61 32.70
CA ASN A 258 11.09 22.49 33.95
C ASN A 258 9.99 21.43 33.77
N ALA A 259 9.97 20.43 34.65
CA ALA A 259 8.96 19.39 34.68
C ALA A 259 7.52 19.96 34.83
N ASP A 260 7.33 21.01 35.63
CA ASP A 260 6.03 21.65 35.81
C ASP A 260 5.50 22.28 34.51
N SER A 261 6.39 22.89 33.73
CA SER A 261 6.04 23.45 32.43
C SER A 261 5.63 22.37 31.43
N LEU A 262 6.32 21.22 31.44
CA LEU A 262 5.95 20.07 30.61
C LEU A 262 4.62 19.45 31.05
N ASN A 263 4.43 19.25 32.35
CA ASN A 263 3.18 18.72 32.91
C ASN A 263 1.99 19.63 32.62
N ASN A 264 2.18 20.95 32.66
CA ASN A 264 1.13 21.91 32.30
C ASN A 264 0.79 21.84 30.81
N ALA A 265 1.80 21.76 29.93
CA ALA A 265 1.56 21.59 28.50
C ALA A 265 0.81 20.27 28.19
N PHE A 266 1.24 19.18 28.83
CA PHE A 266 0.59 17.88 28.73
C PHE A 266 -0.86 17.91 29.27
N GLY A 267 -1.08 18.53 30.42
CA GLY A 267 -2.42 18.67 31.01
C GLY A 267 -3.40 19.40 30.09
N LYS A 268 -2.93 20.45 29.39
CA LYS A 268 -3.74 21.14 28.37
C LYS A 268 -4.08 20.23 27.19
N MET A 269 -3.11 19.45 26.70
CA MET A 269 -3.35 18.48 25.62
C MET A 269 -4.34 17.40 26.05
N LYS A 270 -4.25 16.92 27.29
CA LYS A 270 -5.21 15.95 27.84
C LYS A 270 -6.63 16.52 27.80
N THR A 271 -6.84 17.73 28.34
CA THR A 271 -8.16 18.38 28.32
C THR A 271 -8.69 18.58 26.89
N GLU A 272 -7.83 18.94 25.95
CA GLU A 272 -8.19 19.04 24.53
C GLU A 272 -8.61 17.68 23.93
N GLY A 273 -7.87 16.61 24.26
CA GLY A 273 -8.19 15.24 23.85
C GLY A 273 -9.51 14.74 24.45
N ASP A 274 -9.71 14.95 25.75
CA ASP A 274 -10.96 14.62 26.45
C ASP A 274 -12.15 15.32 25.79
N ALA A 275 -12.01 16.61 25.43
CA ALA A 275 -13.05 17.36 24.72
C ALA A 275 -13.37 16.81 23.32
N TYR A 276 -12.38 16.28 22.58
CA TYR A 276 -12.64 15.60 21.30
C TYR A 276 -13.45 14.32 21.50
N LEU A 277 -13.09 13.51 22.49
CA LEU A 277 -13.80 12.27 22.80
C LEU A 277 -15.23 12.54 23.27
N GLU A 278 -15.44 13.55 24.13
CA GLU A 278 -16.77 13.98 24.57
C GLU A 278 -17.65 14.45 23.41
N ARG A 279 -17.09 15.20 22.45
CA ARG A 279 -17.81 15.62 21.22
C ARG A 279 -18.24 14.43 20.37
N GLU A 280 -17.48 13.35 20.40
CA GLU A 280 -17.77 12.10 19.69
C GLU A 280 -18.59 11.11 20.52
N GLY A 281 -19.04 11.52 21.71
CA GLY A 281 -19.94 10.74 22.57
C GLY A 281 -19.27 9.62 23.35
N ILE A 282 -17.94 9.60 23.44
CA ILE A 282 -17.19 8.64 24.26
C ILE A 282 -17.11 9.16 25.69
N VAL A 283 -17.56 8.37 26.66
CA VAL A 283 -17.49 8.75 28.08
C VAL A 283 -16.21 8.23 28.74
N PRO A 284 -15.75 8.87 29.83
CA PRO A 284 -14.62 8.34 30.59
C PRO A 284 -14.90 6.91 31.10
N ASN A 285 -13.99 5.98 30.82
CA ASN A 285 -14.03 4.54 31.16
C ASN A 285 -14.91 3.63 30.27
N ASP A 286 -15.30 4.07 29.07
CA ASP A 286 -15.69 3.16 27.98
C ASP A 286 -14.48 2.39 27.41
#